data_AF-A0A522YEF0-F1
#
_entry.id   AF-A0A522YEF0-F1
#
_cell.length_a   1.000
_cell.length_b   1.000
_cell.length_c   1.000
_cell.angle_alpha   90.00
_cell.angle_beta   90.00
_cell.angle_gamma   90.00
#
_symmetry.space_group_name_H-M   'P 1'
#
loop_
_entity.id
_entity.type
_entity.pdbx_description
1 polymer ?
#
loop_
_entity_poly.entity_id
_entity_poly.type
_entity_poly.pdbx_seq_one_letter_code
_entity_poly.pdbx_strand_id
1 'polypeptide(L)' 'MIMDIFVQLYKNKIFISTLLSWAIAQTIKVIIGVIQQKKFDFRWFVGTGGMPSSHATGASCLMTLMGFEYGFDSPYF' A
#
# COMPACT_ATOMS: atom_id res chain seq x y z
N MET A 1 -25.14 8.97 6.04
CA MET A 1 -24.53 7.79 6.69
C MET A 1 -23.42 7.17 5.85
N ILE A 2 -23.69 6.59 4.66
CA ILE A 2 -22.62 5.98 3.82
C ILE A 2 -21.67 7.05 3.24
N MET A 3 -22.20 8.18 2.76
CA MET A 3 -21.40 9.28 2.21
C MET A 3 -20.40 9.84 3.24
N ASP A 4 -20.78 9.88 4.51
CA ASP A 4 -19.95 10.41 5.60
C ASP A 4 -18.73 9.50 5.85
N ILE A 5 -18.89 8.18 5.72
CA ILE A 5 -17.81 7.21 5.86
C ILE A 5 -16.76 7.42 4.77
N PHE A 6 -17.17 7.60 3.51
CA PHE A 6 -16.23 7.87 2.41
C PHE A 6 -15.45 9.16 2.63
N VAL A 7 -16.11 10.21 3.12
CA VAL A 7 -15.45 11.49 3.46
C VAL A 7 -14.46 11.31 4.60
N GLN A 8 -14.80 10.52 5.62
CA GLN A 8 -13.90 10.22 6.74
C GLN A 8 -12.68 9.41 6.30
N LEU A 9 -12.86 8.38 5.47
CA LEU A 9 -11.77 7.59 4.91
C LEU A 9 -10.85 8.44 4.03
N TYR A 10 -11.42 9.31 3.20
CA TYR A 10 -10.65 10.20 2.35
C TYR A 10 -9.85 11.24 3.13
N LYS A 11 -10.39 11.74 4.25
CA LYS A 11 -9.69 12.69 5.13
C LYS A 11 -8.66 12.00 6.03
N ASN A 12 -8.71 10.69 6.20
CA ASN A 12 -7.77 9.95 7.01
C ASN A 12 -6.43 9.83 6.27
N LYS A 13 -5.45 10.62 6.72
CA LYS A 13 -4.10 10.66 6.13
C LYS A 13 -3.39 9.31 6.23
N ILE A 14 -3.58 8.57 7.32
CA ILE A 14 -2.95 7.25 7.51
C ILE A 14 -3.49 6.26 6.47
N PHE A 15 -4.82 6.26 6.27
CA PHE A 15 -5.47 5.40 5.30
C PHE A 15 -5.01 5.73 3.86
N ILE A 16 -5.04 7.01 3.48
CA ILE A 16 -4.64 7.44 2.14
C ILE A 16 -3.16 7.15 1.88
N SER A 17 -2.26 7.47 2.82
CA SER A 17 -0.83 7.18 2.66
C SER A 17 -0.55 5.68 2.55
N THR A 18 -1.23 4.85 3.35
CA THR A 18 -1.11 3.39 3.26
C THR A 18 -1.59 2.88 1.90
N LEU A 19 -2.72 3.37 1.41
CA LEU A 19 -3.27 3.01 0.10
C LEU A 19 -2.36 3.44 -1.05
N LEU A 20 -1.75 4.62 -0.96
CA LEU A 20 -0.76 5.10 -1.92
C LEU A 20 0.51 4.23 -1.89
N SER A 21 0.99 3.82 -0.72
CA SER A 21 2.16 2.94 -0.61
C SER A 21 1.93 1.59 -1.28
N TRP A 22 0.72 1.03 -1.12
CA TRP A 22 0.31 -0.21 -1.77
C TRP A 22 0.24 -0.04 -3.29
N ALA A 23 -0.34 1.07 -3.77
CA ALA A 23 -0.43 1.38 -5.19
C ALA A 23 0.98 1.52 -5.80
N ILE A 24 1.90 2.22 -5.13
CA ILE A 24 3.29 2.36 -5.56
C ILE A 24 3.98 1.00 -5.65
N ALA A 25 3.85 0.15 -4.62
CA ALA A 25 4.43 -1.20 -4.64
C ALA A 25 3.89 -2.03 -5.82
N GLN A 26 2.59 -1.93 -6.10
CA GLN A 26 1.97 -2.63 -7.22
C GLN A 26 2.46 -2.10 -8.57
N THR A 27 2.58 -0.78 -8.74
CA THR A 27 3.15 -0.18 -9.95
C THR A 27 4.60 -0.62 -10.17
N ILE A 28 5.42 -0.61 -9.12
CA ILE A 28 6.82 -1.06 -9.19
C ILE A 28 6.89 -2.53 -9.61
N LYS A 29 6.05 -3.40 -9.02
CA LYS A 29 6.02 -4.83 -9.37
C LYS A 29 5.72 -5.04 -10.86
N VAL A 30 4.77 -4.28 -11.40
CA VAL A 30 4.40 -4.34 -12.82
C VAL A 30 5.57 -3.86 -13.69
N ILE A 31 6.20 -2.74 -13.35
CA ILE A 31 7.37 -2.22 -14.08
C ILE A 31 8.50 -3.24 -14.08
N ILE A 32 8.83 -3.83 -12.93
CA ILE A 32 9.87 -4.86 -12.79
C ILE A 32 9.54 -6.08 -13.65
N GLY A 33 8.29 -6.56 -13.61
CA GLY A 33 7.84 -7.67 -14.44
C GLY A 33 8.04 -7.39 -15.93
N VAL A 34 7.61 -6.20 -16.39
CA VAL A 34 7.71 -5.77 -17.79
C VAL A 34 9.16 -5.73 -18.24
N ILE A 35 10.06 -5.19 -17.41
CA ILE A 35 11.49 -5.12 -17.72
C ILE A 35 12.11 -6.52 -17.78
N GLN A 36 11.82 -7.39 -16.81
CA GLN A 36 12.43 -8.72 -16.70
C GLN A 36 12.01 -9.66 -17.82
N GLN A 37 10.72 -9.67 -18.18
CA GLN A 37 10.21 -10.60 -19.18
C GLN A 37 10.06 -9.98 -20.57
N LYS A 38 10.31 -8.67 -20.71
CA LYS A 38 10.16 -7.90 -21.96
C LYS A 38 8.80 -8.11 -22.65
N LYS A 39 7.78 -8.46 -21.87
CA LYS A 39 6.40 -8.72 -22.29
C LYS A 39 5.48 -8.09 -21.25
N PHE A 40 4.32 -7.63 -21.67
CA PHE A 40 3.31 -7.14 -20.74
C PHE A 40 2.41 -8.31 -20.34
N ASP A 41 2.52 -8.80 -19.11
CA ASP A 41 1.62 -9.84 -18.60
C ASP A 41 0.74 -9.25 -17.47
N PHE A 42 -0.56 -9.18 -17.74
CA PHE A 42 -1.57 -8.75 -16.76
C PHE A 42 -1.61 -9.66 -15.52
N ARG A 43 -1.06 -10.87 -15.59
CA ARG A 43 -0.95 -11.78 -14.45
C ARG A 43 -0.07 -11.22 -13.34
N TRP A 44 0.80 -10.24 -13.58
CA TRP A 44 1.57 -9.60 -12.49
C TRP A 44 0.74 -8.67 -11.62
N PHE A 45 -0.41 -8.20 -12.10
CA PHE A 45 -1.36 -7.46 -11.26
C PHE A 45 -2.12 -8.35 -10.28
N VAL A 46 -2.32 -9.63 -10.62
CA VAL A 46 -3.16 -10.58 -9.85
C VAL A 46 -2.33 -11.70 -9.22
N GLY A 47 -1.08 -11.86 -9.65
CA GLY A 47 -0.14 -12.86 -9.16
C GLY A 47 0.23 -12.62 -7.71
N THR A 48 0.09 -13.67 -6.90
CA THR A 48 0.37 -13.67 -5.46
C THR A 48 1.87 -13.63 -5.12
N GLY A 49 2.75 -13.69 -6.12
CA GLY A 49 4.21 -13.72 -5.95
C GLY A 49 4.94 -12.71 -6.83
N GLY A 50 5.93 -12.01 -6.25
CA GLY A 50 6.79 -11.04 -6.92
C GLY A 50 7.26 -9.93 -5.97
N MET A 51 8.50 -9.46 -6.14
CA MET A 51 9.02 -8.31 -5.39
C MET A 51 8.67 -7.00 -6.11
N PRO A 52 8.24 -5.94 -5.38
CA PRO A 52 8.00 -5.86 -3.94
C PRO A 52 6.64 -6.44 -3.50
N SER A 53 6.55 -6.91 -2.25
CA SER A 53 5.30 -7.42 -1.67
C SER A 53 4.39 -6.27 -1.24
N SER A 54 3.25 -6.10 -1.92
CA SER A 54 2.28 -5.04 -1.65
C SER A 54 1.66 -5.14 -0.24
N HIS A 55 1.49 -6.36 0.30
CA HIS A 55 1.02 -6.58 1.67
C HIS A 55 2.06 -6.13 2.70
N ALA A 56 3.33 -6.51 2.49
CA ALA A 56 4.41 -6.11 3.40
C ALA A 56 4.66 -4.59 3.35
N THR A 57 4.61 -3.99 2.15
CA THR A 57 4.73 -2.52 2.00
C THR A 57 3.59 -1.80 2.69
N GLY A 58 2.34 -2.23 2.48
CA GLY A 58 1.17 -1.63 3.13
C GLY A 58 1.24 -1.74 4.66
N ALA A 59 1.53 -2.93 5.19
CA ALA A 59 1.65 -3.15 6.64
C ALA A 59 2.78 -2.32 7.26
N SER A 60 3.95 -2.28 6.63
CA SER A 60 5.10 -1.52 7.13
C SER A 60 4.83 0.00 7.09
N CYS A 61 4.19 0.49 6.03
CA CYS A 61 3.80 1.90 5.92
C CYS A 61 2.78 2.28 6.99
N LEU A 62 1.73 1.45 7.17
CA LEU A 62 0.71 1.67 8.19
C LEU A 62 1.33 1.72 9.60
N MET A 63 2.15 0.73 9.94
CA MET A 63 2.85 0.65 11.23
C MET A 63 3.71 1.90 11.47
N THR A 64 4.50 2.30 10.47
CA THR A 64 5.37 3.48 10.54
C THR A 64 4.56 4.75 10.76
N LEU A 65 3.42 4.91 10.07
CA LEU A 65 2.53 6.05 10.25
C LEU A 65 1.86 6.06 11.62
N MET A 66 1.50 4.89 12.18
CA MET A 66 0.97 4.80 13.54
C MET A 66 2.02 5.26 14.56
N GLY A 67 3.28 4.85 14.39
CA GLY A 67 4.39 5.29 15.23
C GLY A 67 4.67 6.80 15.13
N PHE A 68 4.57 7.39 13.93
CA PHE A 68 4.74 8.84 13.76
C PHE A 68 3.58 9.68 14.29
N GLU A 69 2.33 9.23 14.12
CA GLU A 69 1.15 10.01 14.52
C GLU A 69 0.84 9.86 16.02
N TYR A 70 1.01 8.66 16.58
CA TYR A 70 0.64 8.34 17.96
C TYR A 70 1.83 8.10 18.90
N GLY A 71 3.05 8.05 18.36
CA GLY A 71 4.26 7.71 19.10
C GLY A 71 4.57 6.21 19.06
N PHE A 72 5.85 5.87 19.05
CA PHE A 72 6.33 4.48 19.01
C PHE A 72 6.11 3.71 20.32
N ASP A 73 5.86 4.41 21.43
CA ASP A 73 5.56 3.81 22.74
C ASP A 73 4.04 3.63 22.98
N SER A 74 3.22 3.99 22.00
CA SER A 74 1.76 3.91 22.07
C SER A 74 1.27 2.49 21.83
N PRO A 75 0.16 2.03 22.44
CA PRO A 75 -0.43 0.72 22.15
C PRO A 75 -0.93 0.54 20.71
N TYR A 76 -0.88 1.59 19.89
CA TYR A 76 -1.18 1.53 18.45
C TYR A 76 0.03 1.13 17.59
N PHE A 77 1.24 1.09 18.16
CA PHE A 77 2.49 0.63 17.56
C PHE A 77 2.99 -0.59 18.35
#